data_AF-A0A5T2QD41-F1
#
_entry.id   AF-A0A5T2QD41-F1
#
_cell.length_a   1.000
_cell.length_b   1.000
_cell.length_c   1.000
_cell.angle_alpha   90.00
_cell.angle_beta   90.00
_cell.angle_gamma   90.00
#
_symmetry.space_group_name_H-M   'P 1'
#
loop_
_entity.id
_entity.type
_entity.pdbx_description
1 polymer ?
#
loop_
_entity_poly.entity_id
_entity_poly.type
_entity_poly.pdbx_seq_one_letter_code
_entity_poly.pdbx_strand_id
1 'polypeptide(L)'
;AIYSFLPGFSNLKLQRAPLDLIVDKENVSLSVLQLSQGEKSILALIADIARRLTLLNPNSVNPLNGTGVVLIDEIDLHLHPSWQQNIIPRLERTFKNIQFIVTTHSPQVCHTIDSQNIWLLKNGQKFKAPKGVRGAISSWVLENLFEVAQRPPDDKYTKLLQEYKDLVYSEEYASDYTRKLGATLSQHFGPDDETLVELKLEIEKRIWEDDFEKDQ
;
A
#
# COMPACT_ATOMS: atom_id res chain seq x y z
N ALA A 1 -11.85 3.57 -21.63
CA ALA A 1 -11.54 3.85 -20.21
C ALA A 1 -11.58 2.57 -19.37
N ILE A 2 -12.76 1.94 -19.19
CA ILE A 2 -12.96 0.80 -18.26
C ILE A 2 -11.96 -0.35 -18.47
N TYR A 3 -11.79 -0.86 -19.69
CA TYR A 3 -10.88 -1.99 -19.96
C TYR A 3 -9.39 -1.66 -19.76
N SER A 4 -9.02 -0.37 -19.80
CA SER A 4 -7.64 0.06 -19.47
C SER A 4 -7.36 -0.02 -17.98
N PHE A 5 -8.42 0.00 -17.15
CA PHE A 5 -8.34 -0.04 -15.70
C PHE A 5 -8.52 -1.42 -15.11
N LEU A 6 -9.33 -2.26 -15.76
CA LEU A 6 -9.67 -3.60 -15.31
C LEU A 6 -9.13 -4.61 -16.34
N PRO A 7 -7.86 -5.03 -16.24
CA PRO A 7 -7.31 -6.05 -17.12
C PRO A 7 -8.09 -7.36 -16.95
N GLY A 8 -8.32 -8.07 -18.06
CA GLY A 8 -9.13 -9.30 -18.08
C GLY A 8 -10.64 -9.06 -18.21
N PHE A 9 -11.10 -7.80 -18.14
CA PHE A 9 -12.49 -7.43 -18.39
C PHE A 9 -12.70 -7.01 -19.84
N SER A 10 -13.82 -7.41 -20.42
CA SER A 10 -14.23 -7.05 -21.78
C SER A 10 -15.77 -7.08 -21.92
N ASN A 11 -16.27 -6.63 -23.07
CA ASN A 11 -17.69 -6.80 -23.48
C ASN A 11 -18.75 -6.33 -22.46
N LEU A 12 -18.50 -5.22 -21.75
CA LEU A 12 -19.49 -4.57 -20.90
C LEU A 12 -20.72 -4.17 -21.73
N LYS A 13 -21.87 -4.76 -21.42
CA LYS A 13 -23.10 -4.60 -22.19
C LYS A 13 -24.34 -4.62 -21.31
N LEU A 14 -25.36 -3.91 -21.74
CA LEU A 14 -26.68 -3.94 -21.12
C LEU A 14 -27.49 -5.10 -21.70
N GLN A 15 -27.83 -6.08 -20.88
CA GLN A 15 -28.85 -7.07 -21.19
C GLN A 15 -30.22 -6.47 -20.85
N ARG A 16 -31.19 -6.58 -21.75
CA ARG A 16 -32.53 -5.96 -21.56
C ARG A 16 -33.57 -6.89 -20.94
N ALA A 17 -33.37 -8.21 -21.02
CA ALA A 17 -34.30 -9.21 -20.49
C ALA A 17 -33.56 -10.47 -19.97
N PRO A 18 -33.46 -10.68 -18.64
CA PRO A 18 -33.71 -9.68 -17.59
C PRO A 18 -32.80 -8.45 -17.73
N LEU A 19 -33.24 -7.30 -17.22
CA LEU A 19 -32.45 -6.08 -17.22
C LEU A 19 -31.23 -6.26 -16.31
N ASP A 20 -30.04 -6.29 -16.91
CA ASP A 20 -28.79 -6.49 -16.17
C ASP A 20 -27.62 -5.86 -16.91
N LEU A 21 -26.57 -5.52 -16.19
CA LEU A 21 -25.29 -5.08 -16.74
C LEU A 21 -24.32 -6.25 -16.69
N ILE A 22 -23.91 -6.74 -17.85
CA ILE A 22 -23.06 -7.93 -17.98
C ILE A 22 -21.67 -7.51 -18.44
N VAL A 23 -20.64 -8.15 -17.89
CA VAL A 23 -19.25 -7.99 -18.30
C VAL A 23 -18.57 -9.34 -18.39
N ASP A 24 -17.67 -9.50 -19.37
CA ASP A 24 -16.91 -10.73 -19.54
C ASP A 24 -15.59 -10.58 -18.78
N LYS A 25 -15.36 -11.43 -17.78
CA LYS A 25 -14.11 -11.51 -17.00
C LYS A 25 -13.42 -12.83 -17.31
N GLU A 26 -12.22 -12.77 -17.88
CA GLU A 26 -11.44 -13.97 -18.27
C GLU A 26 -12.26 -14.97 -19.13
N ASN A 27 -13.05 -14.43 -20.07
CA ASN A 27 -13.99 -15.17 -20.93
C ASN A 27 -15.23 -15.76 -20.22
N VAL A 28 -15.49 -15.39 -18.97
CA VAL A 28 -16.72 -15.74 -18.24
C VAL A 28 -17.64 -14.52 -18.17
N SER A 29 -18.84 -14.65 -18.73
CA SER A 29 -19.88 -13.62 -18.64
C SER A 29 -20.48 -13.58 -17.24
N LEU A 30 -20.38 -12.44 -16.57
CA LEU A 30 -20.89 -12.24 -15.22
C LEU A 30 -21.79 -11.00 -15.17
N SER A 31 -22.81 -11.04 -14.32
CA SER A 31 -23.48 -9.80 -13.90
C SER A 31 -22.48 -8.93 -13.15
N VAL A 32 -22.54 -7.61 -13.36
CA VAL A 32 -21.75 -6.65 -12.57
C VAL A 32 -22.06 -6.79 -11.07
N LEU A 33 -23.25 -7.27 -10.71
CA LEU A 33 -23.62 -7.57 -9.32
C LEU A 33 -22.84 -8.75 -8.73
N GLN A 34 -22.24 -9.62 -9.55
CA GLN A 34 -21.42 -10.74 -9.11
C GLN A 34 -19.94 -10.39 -8.94
N LEU A 35 -19.52 -9.17 -9.31
CA LEU A 35 -18.15 -8.71 -9.12
C LEU A 35 -17.83 -8.47 -7.64
N SER A 36 -16.54 -8.53 -7.31
CA SER A 36 -16.05 -8.12 -5.99
C SER A 36 -16.34 -6.64 -5.72
N GLN A 37 -16.36 -6.25 -4.46
CA GLN A 37 -16.67 -4.86 -4.07
C GLN A 37 -15.64 -3.87 -4.66
N GLY A 38 -14.36 -4.21 -4.69
CA GLY A 38 -13.32 -3.38 -5.29
C GLY A 38 -13.50 -3.21 -6.81
N GLU A 39 -13.84 -4.29 -7.53
CA GLU A 39 -14.16 -4.24 -8.96
C GLU A 39 -15.35 -3.34 -9.27
N LYS A 40 -16.45 -3.48 -8.50
CA LYS A 40 -17.64 -2.62 -8.64
C LYS A 40 -17.31 -1.15 -8.40
N SER A 41 -16.53 -0.86 -7.35
CA SER A 41 -16.18 0.50 -6.95
C SER A 41 -15.34 1.18 -8.04
N ILE A 42 -14.34 0.48 -8.59
CA ILE A 42 -13.55 1.00 -9.73
C ILE A 42 -14.42 1.16 -10.97
N LEU A 43 -15.23 0.16 -11.32
CA LEU A 43 -16.10 0.26 -12.50
C LEU A 43 -17.01 1.48 -12.40
N ALA A 44 -17.63 1.70 -11.24
CA ALA A 44 -18.49 2.84 -10.97
C ALA A 44 -17.72 4.18 -11.07
N LEU A 45 -16.55 4.27 -10.43
CA LEU A 45 -15.70 5.47 -10.47
C LEU A 45 -15.30 5.84 -11.90
N ILE A 46 -14.77 4.87 -12.65
CA ILE A 46 -14.30 5.10 -14.02
C ILE A 46 -15.46 5.40 -14.97
N ALA A 47 -16.61 4.73 -14.79
CA ALA A 47 -17.81 5.02 -15.55
C ALA A 47 -18.34 6.43 -15.27
N ASP A 48 -18.38 6.87 -14.01
CA ASP A 48 -18.86 8.22 -13.68
C ASP A 48 -17.92 9.31 -14.21
N ILE A 49 -16.60 9.14 -14.08
CA ILE A 49 -15.62 10.08 -14.65
C ILE A 49 -15.79 10.16 -16.17
N ALA A 50 -15.84 9.02 -16.88
CA ALA A 50 -15.99 8.99 -18.33
C ALA A 50 -17.32 9.62 -18.79
N ARG A 51 -18.41 9.36 -18.07
CA ARG A 51 -19.73 9.95 -18.34
C ARG A 51 -19.69 11.47 -18.14
N ARG A 52 -19.15 11.97 -17.02
CA ARG A 52 -19.04 13.41 -16.75
C ARG A 52 -18.16 14.11 -17.78
N LEU A 53 -17.05 13.50 -18.17
CA LEU A 53 -16.19 14.06 -19.23
C LEU A 53 -16.94 14.21 -20.55
N THR A 54 -17.76 13.22 -20.91
CA THR A 54 -18.61 13.27 -22.11
C THR A 54 -19.66 14.36 -22.04
N LEU A 55 -20.32 14.52 -20.89
CA LEU A 55 -21.36 15.54 -20.72
C LEU A 55 -20.79 16.96 -20.65
N LEU A 56 -19.63 17.15 -20.03
CA LEU A 56 -19.00 18.46 -19.85
C LEU A 56 -18.17 18.89 -21.07
N ASN A 57 -17.83 17.97 -21.98
CA ASN A 57 -17.10 18.25 -23.21
C ASN A 57 -17.88 17.78 -24.46
N PRO A 58 -19.11 18.27 -24.70
CA PRO A 58 -20.01 17.75 -25.73
C PRO A 58 -19.48 17.90 -27.16
N ASN A 59 -18.60 18.88 -27.39
CA ASN A 59 -18.00 19.15 -28.69
C ASN A 59 -16.66 18.42 -28.92
N SER A 60 -16.20 17.60 -27.96
CA SER A 60 -14.95 16.88 -28.09
C SER A 60 -15.11 15.65 -28.98
N VAL A 61 -14.25 15.50 -29.98
CA VAL A 61 -14.18 14.30 -30.84
C VAL A 61 -13.85 13.04 -30.01
N ASN A 62 -13.03 13.21 -28.96
CA ASN A 62 -12.77 12.16 -27.99
C ASN A 62 -12.95 12.73 -26.58
N PRO A 63 -14.10 12.51 -25.95
CA PRO A 63 -14.38 12.99 -24.59
C PRO A 63 -13.34 12.62 -23.53
N LEU A 64 -12.62 11.51 -23.71
CA LEU A 64 -11.56 11.09 -22.77
C LEU A 64 -10.32 11.99 -22.81
N ASN A 65 -10.16 12.79 -23.88
CA ASN A 65 -9.13 13.82 -23.98
C ASN A 65 -9.60 15.18 -23.44
N GLY A 66 -10.82 15.25 -22.88
CA GLY A 66 -11.31 16.46 -22.22
C GLY A 66 -10.42 16.87 -21.05
N THR A 67 -10.46 18.15 -20.70
CA THR A 67 -9.76 18.69 -19.52
C THR A 67 -10.70 18.80 -18.33
N GLY A 68 -10.16 18.80 -17.13
CA GLY A 68 -10.97 18.93 -15.92
C GLY A 68 -10.19 18.65 -14.64
N VAL A 69 -10.83 18.96 -13.51
CA VAL A 69 -10.35 18.66 -12.17
C VAL A 69 -11.30 17.66 -11.53
N VAL A 70 -10.75 16.58 -10.97
CA VAL A 70 -11.52 15.53 -10.29
C VAL A 70 -11.01 15.43 -8.86
N LEU A 71 -11.92 15.61 -7.90
CA LEU A 71 -11.68 15.39 -6.48
C LEU A 71 -12.18 13.99 -6.12
N ILE A 72 -11.34 13.18 -5.48
CA ILE A 72 -11.72 11.85 -5.01
C ILE A 72 -11.31 11.73 -3.55
N ASP A 73 -12.30 11.52 -2.69
CA ASP A 73 -12.04 11.20 -1.29
C ASP A 73 -11.81 9.68 -1.16
N GLU A 74 -10.84 9.29 -0.33
CA GLU A 74 -10.49 7.90 -0.03
C GLU A 74 -10.37 7.01 -1.29
N ILE A 75 -9.46 7.37 -2.19
CA ILE A 75 -9.26 6.64 -3.47
C ILE A 75 -8.96 5.14 -3.27
N ASP A 76 -8.48 4.76 -2.10
CA ASP A 76 -8.11 3.40 -1.71
C ASP A 76 -9.28 2.56 -1.13
N LEU A 77 -10.45 3.16 -0.90
CA LEU A 77 -11.57 2.50 -0.24
C LEU A 77 -12.04 1.25 -1.01
N HIS A 78 -12.17 0.12 -0.28
CA HIS A 78 -12.53 -1.21 -0.80
C HIS A 78 -11.57 -1.80 -1.85
N LEU A 79 -10.42 -1.17 -2.10
CA LEU A 79 -9.42 -1.70 -3.02
C LEU A 79 -8.48 -2.68 -2.33
N HIS A 80 -8.16 -3.76 -3.02
CA HIS A 80 -7.08 -4.64 -2.59
C HIS A 80 -5.73 -3.87 -2.61
N PRO A 81 -4.78 -4.12 -1.69
CA PRO A 81 -3.49 -3.42 -1.65
C PRO A 81 -2.75 -3.38 -3.00
N SER A 82 -2.73 -4.49 -3.74
CA SER A 82 -2.11 -4.53 -5.07
C SER A 82 -2.75 -3.58 -6.09
N TRP A 83 -4.04 -3.25 -5.92
CA TRP A 83 -4.75 -2.32 -6.78
C TRP A 83 -4.51 -0.88 -6.36
N GLN A 84 -4.34 -0.62 -5.06
CA GLN A 84 -3.95 0.68 -4.53
C GLN A 84 -2.60 1.15 -5.11
N GLN A 85 -1.65 0.22 -5.34
CA GLN A 85 -0.38 0.52 -6.01
C GLN A 85 -0.49 0.92 -7.48
N ASN A 86 -1.64 0.64 -8.12
CA ASN A 86 -1.82 0.83 -9.55
C ASN A 86 -2.90 1.85 -9.89
N ILE A 87 -3.68 2.32 -8.92
CA ILE A 87 -4.85 3.17 -9.19
C ILE A 87 -4.45 4.53 -9.76
N ILE A 88 -3.47 5.21 -9.17
CA ILE A 88 -3.02 6.53 -9.62
C ILE A 88 -2.33 6.44 -10.99
N PRO A 89 -1.35 5.55 -11.22
CA PRO A 89 -0.76 5.39 -12.56
C PRO A 89 -1.79 5.06 -13.65
N ARG A 90 -2.83 4.28 -13.32
CA ARG A 90 -3.92 3.97 -14.27
C ARG A 90 -4.81 5.17 -14.56
N LEU A 91 -5.09 6.02 -13.57
CA LEU A 91 -5.80 7.30 -13.73
C LEU A 91 -5.04 8.24 -14.66
N GLU A 92 -3.76 8.47 -14.41
CA GLU A 92 -2.92 9.33 -15.23
C GLU A 92 -2.81 8.82 -16.68
N ARG A 93 -2.65 7.50 -16.86
CA ARG A 93 -2.55 6.91 -18.21
C ARG A 93 -3.86 7.01 -19.00
N THR A 94 -5.00 6.85 -18.33
CA THR A 94 -6.32 6.79 -18.99
C THR A 94 -6.91 8.17 -19.25
N PHE A 95 -6.70 9.11 -18.33
CA PHE A 95 -7.26 10.46 -18.37
C PHE A 95 -6.13 11.51 -18.36
N LYS A 96 -5.41 11.58 -19.49
CA LYS A 96 -4.15 12.35 -19.61
C LYS A 96 -4.26 13.85 -19.31
N ASN A 97 -5.45 14.41 -19.49
CA ASN A 97 -5.69 15.85 -19.41
C ASN A 97 -6.49 16.24 -18.15
N ILE A 98 -6.59 15.32 -17.18
CA ILE A 98 -7.32 15.52 -15.92
C ILE A 98 -6.35 15.71 -14.77
N GLN A 99 -6.59 16.76 -13.98
CA GLN A 99 -5.94 16.92 -12.69
C GLN A 99 -6.73 16.16 -11.63
N PHE A 100 -6.10 15.15 -11.02
CA PHE A 100 -6.66 14.44 -9.88
C PHE A 100 -6.15 15.04 -8.58
N ILE A 101 -7.06 15.35 -7.67
CA ILE A 101 -6.76 15.66 -6.28
C ILE A 101 -7.44 14.59 -5.45
N VAL A 102 -6.64 13.77 -4.78
CA VAL A 102 -7.12 12.60 -4.06
C VAL A 102 -6.72 12.66 -2.60
N THR A 103 -7.54 12.11 -1.73
CA THR A 103 -7.16 11.80 -0.34
C THR A 103 -6.97 10.29 -0.21
N THR A 104 -6.12 9.89 0.74
CA THR A 104 -5.86 8.47 1.02
C THR A 104 -5.31 8.28 2.42
N HIS A 105 -5.67 7.17 3.04
CA HIS A 105 -5.02 6.66 4.25
C HIS A 105 -4.08 5.48 3.96
N SER A 106 -3.92 5.11 2.69
CA SER A 106 -3.15 3.94 2.30
C SER A 106 -1.70 4.30 1.98
N PRO A 107 -0.71 3.67 2.64
CA PRO A 107 0.70 3.79 2.24
C PRO A 107 0.94 3.22 0.83
N GLN A 108 0.11 2.27 0.39
CA GLN A 108 0.20 1.66 -0.94
C GLN A 108 -0.17 2.61 -2.07
N VAL A 109 -0.94 3.66 -1.79
CA VAL A 109 -1.18 4.73 -2.77
C VAL A 109 -0.02 5.71 -2.74
N CYS A 110 0.40 6.16 -1.56
CA CYS A 110 1.42 7.20 -1.39
C CYS A 110 2.74 6.87 -2.09
N HIS A 111 3.25 5.65 -1.96
CA HIS A 111 4.54 5.27 -2.57
C HIS A 111 4.51 5.10 -4.10
N THR A 112 3.38 5.35 -4.76
CA THR A 112 3.29 5.39 -6.22
C THR A 112 3.55 6.79 -6.79
N ILE A 113 3.59 7.80 -5.91
CA ILE A 113 3.59 9.22 -6.27
C ILE A 113 4.87 9.89 -5.79
N ASP A 114 5.40 10.84 -6.58
CA ASP A 114 6.52 11.68 -6.15
C ASP A 114 6.13 12.56 -4.95
N SER A 115 7.03 12.68 -3.97
CA SER A 115 6.81 13.42 -2.72
C SER A 115 6.33 14.86 -2.92
N GLN A 116 6.69 15.52 -4.03
CA GLN A 116 6.26 16.89 -4.35
C GLN A 116 4.74 17.02 -4.58
N ASN A 117 4.06 15.92 -4.89
CA ASN A 117 2.63 15.86 -5.14
C ASN A 117 1.85 15.38 -3.91
N ILE A 118 2.51 15.18 -2.77
CA ILE A 118 1.91 14.67 -1.54
C ILE A 118 1.91 15.76 -0.47
N TRP A 119 0.73 15.97 0.12
CA TRP A 119 0.54 16.84 1.27
C TRP A 119 -0.01 16.02 2.43
N LEU A 120 0.67 16.11 3.57
CA LEU A 120 0.21 15.50 4.82
C LEU A 120 -0.69 16.50 5.54
N LEU A 121 -1.85 16.04 6.01
CA LEU A 121 -2.78 16.86 6.77
C LEU A 121 -2.79 16.39 8.22
N LYS A 122 -2.41 17.26 9.14
CA LYS A 122 -2.35 16.96 10.59
C LYS A 122 -2.80 18.18 11.37
N ASN A 123 -3.77 17.99 12.28
CA ASN A 123 -4.29 19.04 13.15
C ASN A 123 -4.70 20.33 12.40
N GLY A 124 -5.34 20.19 11.23
CA GLY A 124 -5.75 21.31 10.39
C GLY A 124 -4.61 22.04 9.66
N GLN A 125 -3.37 21.55 9.76
CA GLN A 125 -2.20 22.10 9.07
C GLN A 125 -1.74 21.16 7.95
N LYS A 126 -1.12 21.74 6.91
CA LYS A 126 -0.53 20.99 5.80
C LYS A 126 0.99 20.94 5.90
N PHE A 127 1.56 19.77 5.66
CA PHE A 127 3.00 19.51 5.64
C PHE A 127 3.39 18.87 4.31
N LYS A 128 4.63 19.11 3.86
CA LYS A 128 5.16 18.43 2.67
C LYS A 128 5.62 17.02 3.06
N ALA A 129 5.40 16.05 2.18
CA ALA A 129 5.97 14.73 2.37
C ALA A 129 7.52 14.76 2.26
N PRO A 130 8.23 13.91 3.02
CA PRO A 130 9.67 13.76 2.89
C PRO A 130 10.05 13.24 1.50
N LYS A 131 11.30 13.46 1.08
CA LYS A 131 11.81 12.91 -0.19
C LYS A 131 11.91 11.38 -0.11
N GLY A 132 11.85 10.72 -1.27
CA GLY A 132 12.05 9.27 -1.36
C GLY A 132 10.79 8.43 -1.12
N VAL A 133 9.59 9.04 -1.15
CA VAL A 133 8.32 8.30 -0.95
C VAL A 133 8.04 7.36 -2.12
N ARG A 134 8.26 7.82 -3.36
CA ARG A 134 8.00 7.01 -4.54
C ARG A 134 8.92 5.78 -4.57
N GLY A 135 8.31 4.60 -4.65
CA GLY A 135 9.02 3.32 -4.64
C GLY A 135 9.50 2.89 -3.25
N ALA A 136 9.19 3.62 -2.19
CA ALA A 136 9.55 3.24 -0.83
C ALA A 136 8.85 1.95 -0.39
N ILE A 137 9.47 1.26 0.57
CA ILE A 137 8.89 0.10 1.25
C ILE A 137 7.67 0.58 2.06
N SER A 138 6.60 -0.22 2.08
CA SER A 138 5.36 0.15 2.77
C SER A 138 5.56 0.45 4.26
N SER A 139 6.45 -0.26 4.94
CA SER A 139 6.77 -0.03 6.36
C SER A 139 7.39 1.35 6.59
N TRP A 140 8.31 1.76 5.71
CA TRP A 140 8.92 3.08 5.75
C TRP A 140 7.88 4.18 5.57
N VAL A 141 6.94 4.02 4.64
CA VAL A 141 5.87 4.98 4.39
C VAL A 141 4.94 5.08 5.60
N LEU A 142 4.56 3.93 6.17
CA LEU A 142 3.70 3.85 7.34
C LEU A 142 4.31 4.60 8.54
N GLU A 143 5.60 4.42 8.77
CA GLU A 143 6.32 5.08 9.84
C GLU A 143 6.54 6.58 9.57
N ASN A 144 7.05 6.93 8.38
CA ASN A 144 7.54 8.30 8.11
C ASN A 144 6.44 9.26 7.63
N LEU A 145 5.36 8.77 7.02
CA LEU A 145 4.26 9.61 6.52
C LEU A 145 3.05 9.57 7.45
N PHE A 146 2.76 8.39 8.01
CA PHE A 146 1.58 8.19 8.85
C PHE A 146 1.90 8.19 10.35
N GLU A 147 3.17 8.20 10.75
CA GLU A 147 3.61 8.14 12.15
C GLU A 147 3.03 6.91 12.88
N VAL A 148 2.85 5.81 12.14
CA VAL A 148 2.31 4.55 12.66
C VAL A 148 3.44 3.54 12.82
N ALA A 149 3.50 2.90 13.99
CA ALA A 149 4.48 1.86 14.27
C ALA A 149 4.35 0.69 13.27
N GLN A 150 5.50 0.18 12.80
CA GLN A 150 5.54 -0.91 11.83
C GLN A 150 5.00 -2.24 12.41
N ARG A 151 5.16 -2.44 13.72
CA ARG A 151 4.62 -3.58 14.47
C ARG A 151 3.57 -3.08 15.47
N PRO A 152 2.49 -3.84 15.73
CA PRO A 152 1.49 -3.46 16.72
C PRO A 152 2.12 -3.28 18.10
N PRO A 153 2.09 -2.08 18.71
CA PRO A 153 2.90 -1.78 19.89
C PRO A 153 2.47 -2.59 21.13
N ASP A 154 1.20 -2.96 21.20
CA ASP A 154 0.65 -3.69 22.33
C ASP A 154 0.75 -5.22 22.23
N ASP A 155 1.18 -5.73 21.07
CA ASP A 155 1.32 -7.16 20.87
C ASP A 155 2.42 -7.75 21.77
N LYS A 156 2.16 -8.96 22.29
CA LYS A 156 3.05 -9.67 23.20
C LYS A 156 4.42 -9.89 22.57
N TYR A 157 4.47 -10.37 21.33
CA TYR A 157 5.72 -10.71 20.67
C TYR A 157 6.49 -9.48 20.21
N THR A 158 5.79 -8.39 19.91
CA THR A 158 6.42 -7.08 19.66
C THR A 158 7.14 -6.56 20.91
N LYS A 159 6.52 -6.65 22.09
CA LYS A 159 7.15 -6.31 23.37
C LYS A 159 8.36 -7.20 23.69
N LEU A 160 8.21 -8.51 23.54
CA LEU A 160 9.30 -9.47 23.76
C LEU A 160 10.47 -9.27 22.78
N LEU A 161 10.18 -8.93 21.52
CA LEU A 161 11.22 -8.64 20.54
C LEU A 161 11.97 -7.35 20.88
N GLN A 162 11.27 -6.32 21.36
CA GLN A 162 11.91 -5.10 21.83
C GLN A 162 12.82 -5.36 23.03
N GLU A 163 12.34 -6.13 24.02
CA GLU A 163 13.15 -6.56 25.16
C GLU A 163 14.38 -7.37 24.71
N TYR A 164 14.20 -8.31 23.78
CA TYR A 164 15.31 -9.07 23.21
C TYR A 164 16.33 -8.18 22.51
N LYS A 165 15.86 -7.20 21.73
CA LYS A 165 16.72 -6.20 21.09
C LYS A 165 17.52 -5.41 22.13
N ASP A 166 16.87 -4.94 23.18
CA ASP A 166 17.53 -4.16 24.25
C ASP A 166 18.60 -5.01 24.97
N LEU A 167 18.34 -6.30 25.19
CA LEU A 167 19.31 -7.24 25.78
C LEU A 167 20.49 -7.57 24.83
N VAL A 168 20.23 -7.69 23.53
CA VAL A 168 21.29 -7.94 22.53
C VAL A 168 22.27 -6.78 22.46
N TYR A 169 21.79 -5.55 22.62
CA TYR A 169 22.64 -4.35 22.61
C TYR A 169 23.17 -3.95 23.99
N SER A 170 22.78 -4.63 25.07
CA SER A 170 23.35 -4.45 26.41
C SER A 170 24.51 -5.41 26.68
N GLU A 171 25.12 -5.37 27.86
CA GLU A 171 26.14 -6.36 28.28
C GLU A 171 25.54 -7.75 28.58
N GLU A 172 24.21 -7.88 28.64
CA GLU A 172 23.52 -9.14 28.96
C GLU A 172 23.25 -10.01 27.71
N TYR A 173 23.87 -9.68 26.58
CA TYR A 173 23.64 -10.34 25.29
C TYR A 173 23.96 -11.84 25.33
N ALA A 174 24.88 -12.28 26.20
CA ALA A 174 25.27 -13.68 26.37
C ALA A 174 24.49 -14.43 27.49
N SER A 175 23.52 -13.79 28.14
CA SER A 175 22.81 -14.38 29.28
C SER A 175 21.92 -15.57 28.86
N ASP A 176 21.69 -16.50 29.80
CA ASP A 176 20.75 -17.62 29.59
C ASP A 176 19.33 -17.14 29.31
N TYR A 177 18.96 -15.98 29.86
CA TYR A 177 17.67 -15.36 29.62
C TYR A 177 17.56 -14.88 28.16
N THR A 178 18.55 -14.12 27.67
CA THR A 178 18.61 -13.66 26.29
C THR A 178 18.53 -14.83 25.30
N ARG A 179 19.26 -15.92 25.56
CA ARG A 179 19.21 -17.15 24.74
C ARG A 179 17.81 -17.80 24.73
N LYS A 180 17.16 -17.92 25.89
CA LYS A 180 15.79 -18.48 25.99
C LYS A 180 14.77 -17.60 25.28
N LEU A 181 14.91 -16.28 25.40
CA LEU A 181 14.05 -15.31 24.75
C LEU A 181 14.21 -15.38 23.22
N GLY A 182 15.44 -15.40 22.72
CA GLY A 182 15.75 -15.58 21.30
C GLY A 182 15.23 -16.91 20.73
N ALA A 183 15.30 -18.00 21.50
CA ALA A 183 14.73 -19.29 21.10
C ALA A 183 13.19 -19.24 21.02
N THR A 184 12.54 -18.58 21.99
CA THR A 184 11.08 -18.38 22.01
C THR A 184 10.62 -17.55 20.81
N LEU A 185 11.33 -16.45 20.51
CA LEU A 185 11.03 -15.60 19.36
C LEU A 185 11.29 -16.33 18.03
N SER A 186 12.37 -17.10 17.92
CA SER A 186 12.67 -17.91 16.72
C SER A 186 11.61 -19.00 16.49
N GLN A 187 11.09 -19.60 17.56
CA GLN A 187 10.00 -20.57 17.46
C GLN A 187 8.70 -19.91 16.96
N HIS A 188 8.45 -18.65 17.33
CA HIS A 188 7.25 -17.93 16.93
C HIS A 188 7.33 -17.35 15.51
N PHE A 189 8.37 -16.58 15.20
CA PHE A 189 8.52 -15.87 13.92
C PHE A 189 9.14 -16.74 12.82
N GLY A 190 9.79 -17.85 13.18
CA GLY A 190 10.50 -18.73 12.26
C GLY A 190 11.97 -18.35 12.05
N PRO A 191 12.70 -19.16 11.27
CA PRO A 191 14.15 -18.98 11.06
C PRO A 191 14.49 -17.80 10.14
N ASP A 192 13.57 -17.40 9.26
CA ASP A 192 13.79 -16.41 8.20
C ASP A 192 13.33 -14.99 8.59
N ASP A 193 12.95 -14.74 9.85
CA ASP A 193 12.62 -13.39 10.31
C ASP A 193 13.88 -12.51 10.26
N GLU A 194 13.84 -11.50 9.41
CA GLU A 194 14.95 -10.59 9.12
C GLU A 194 15.51 -9.96 10.40
N THR A 195 14.64 -9.47 11.29
CA THR A 195 15.06 -8.84 12.55
C THR A 195 15.77 -9.84 13.47
N LEU A 196 15.29 -11.08 13.58
CA LEU A 196 15.95 -12.10 14.40
C LEU A 196 17.28 -12.55 13.82
N VAL A 197 17.41 -12.64 12.50
CA VAL A 197 18.68 -12.96 11.84
C VAL A 197 19.71 -11.87 12.12
N GLU A 198 19.34 -10.60 11.95
CA GLU A 198 20.21 -9.46 12.28
C GLU A 198 20.71 -9.49 13.73
N LEU A 199 19.80 -9.71 14.68
CA LEU A 199 20.16 -9.76 16.11
C LEU A 199 21.06 -10.95 16.45
N LYS A 200 20.90 -12.10 15.79
CA LYS A 200 21.80 -13.25 15.98
C LYS A 200 23.20 -12.95 15.46
N LEU A 201 23.31 -12.35 14.28
CA LEU A 201 24.60 -11.94 13.72
C LEU A 201 25.30 -10.92 14.62
N GLU A 202 24.56 -9.99 15.23
CA GLU A 202 25.13 -9.04 16.19
C GLU A 202 25.66 -9.74 17.46
N ILE A 203 24.94 -10.73 18.00
CA ILE A 203 25.44 -11.55 19.11
C ILE A 203 26.74 -12.26 18.72
N GLU A 204 26.77 -12.94 17.56
CA GLU A 204 27.95 -13.68 17.10
C GLU A 204 29.17 -12.77 16.94
N LYS A 205 28.97 -11.58 16.37
CA LYS A 205 30.01 -10.57 16.22
C LYS A 205 30.58 -10.15 17.59
N ARG A 206 29.72 -9.87 18.58
CA ARG A 206 30.17 -9.45 19.91
C ARG A 206 30.91 -10.55 20.66
N ILE A 207 30.47 -11.80 20.54
CA ILE A 207 31.20 -12.96 21.09
C ILE A 207 32.62 -13.02 20.49
N TRP A 208 32.74 -12.81 19.18
CA TRP A 208 34.03 -12.81 18.50
C TRP A 208 34.94 -11.65 18.96
N GLU A 209 34.39 -10.46 19.16
CA GLU A 209 35.11 -9.30 19.71
C GLU A 209 35.62 -9.58 21.14
N ASP A 210 34.77 -10.12 22.01
CA ASP A 210 35.13 -10.47 23.40
C ASP A 210 36.20 -11.56 23.49
N ASP A 211 36.19 -12.54 22.58
CA ASP A 211 37.22 -13.59 22.52
C ASP A 211 38.56 -13.02 22.03
N PHE A 212 38.54 -12.08 21.07
CA PHE A 212 39.74 -11.42 20.56
C PHE A 212 40.42 -10.51 21.60
N GLU A 213 39.64 -9.85 22.46
CA GLU A 213 40.17 -9.03 23.56
C GLU A 213 40.77 -9.86 24.70
N LYS A 214 40.32 -11.10 24.90
CA LYS A 214 40.86 -12.01 25.94
C LYS A 214 42.17 -12.70 25.55
N ASP A 215 42.44 -12.80 24.24
CA ASP A 215 43.66 -13.40 23.69
C ASP A 215 44.85 -12.41 23.58
N GLN A 216 44.66 -11.14 23.98
CA GLN A 216 45.71 -10.10 24.09
C GLN A 216 46.19 -9.91 25.53
#